data_AF-A0AAD6WSR7-F1
#
_entry.id   AF-A0AAD6WSR7-F1
#
_cell.length_a   1.000
_cell.length_b   1.000
_cell.length_c   1.000
_cell.angle_alpha   90.00
_cell.angle_beta   90.00
_cell.angle_gamma   90.00
#
_symmetry.space_group_name_H-M   'P 1'
#
loop_
_entity.id
_entity.type
_entity.pdbx_description
1 polymer ?
#
loop_
_entity_poly.entity_id
_entity_poly.type
_entity_poly.pdbx_seq_one_letter_code
_entity_poly.pdbx_strand_id
1 'polypeptide(L)'
;MATCHPTRFDASNTPSYSYHVYLCSFVPPPPTTKGYKKVKFTSYTPENASGASKPALNPRRIASDIPLKKLRISPEQRTTLETIYELPATTDENQGHVDYLFKLDAADQMNAAAIMAQHGLDIEARAHLANRWSQQWSRAQGKSDATCRVLYHCECGYDHTWNNSKRRQTPLPFTKCLAHTEITYIVSSHKILRIRGYFLHNQECKDALFTRIPPIPVHPSVFAVALAQLRDGSTFTDVKKKNRKLFAAQSYQDFPTNLHTSPYRWLLETRDSRSLFRQHNRLNGIKVTEKPQINIDEWLDPNSSEYNSTMADAIFHYSARAEKGERFEACIATDEMRETAWKYGHENQIILDGTFGVCDSRVLLFIVMVVDENKKGIQVAFLLFSAPTGNKQSSSGYNTAILTKLLQSWKDSLTRCAHGYGFAQGTIFNPFTAITDTDLKERGALIAVWVTIWLLICRFHLRQHSFRNFGTPTDVMFSECLSERSFGVLVKYSQYRHSYRVLFKSLLLQVLR
;
A
#
# COMPACT_ATOMS: atom_id res chain seq x y z
N MET A 1 13.35 -39.73 -20.03
CA MET A 1 14.52 -40.10 -20.85
C MET A 1 15.03 -41.41 -20.30
N ALA A 2 14.68 -42.50 -20.96
CA ALA A 2 15.02 -43.86 -20.58
C ALA A 2 16.31 -44.27 -21.30
N THR A 3 17.25 -44.85 -20.55
CA THR A 3 18.47 -45.45 -21.09
C THR A 3 18.38 -46.95 -20.88
N CYS A 4 18.21 -47.67 -21.98
CA CYS A 4 18.31 -49.12 -22.05
C CYS A 4 19.77 -49.52 -22.31
N HIS A 5 20.26 -50.53 -21.59
CA HIS A 5 21.45 -51.28 -21.98
C HIS A 5 21.07 -52.75 -22.17
N PRO A 6 21.42 -53.39 -23.30
CA PRO A 6 21.13 -54.79 -23.54
C PRO A 6 22.22 -55.67 -22.91
N THR A 7 21.82 -56.71 -22.19
CA THR A 7 22.70 -57.83 -21.83
C THR A 7 22.25 -59.06 -22.61
N ARG A 8 23.22 -59.66 -23.31
CA ARG A 8 23.13 -60.89 -24.10
C ARG A 8 22.71 -62.07 -23.21
N PHE A 9 21.76 -62.86 -23.69
CA PHE A 9 21.51 -64.23 -23.25
C PHE A 9 21.99 -65.19 -24.35
N ASP A 10 22.88 -66.11 -23.98
CA ASP A 10 23.17 -67.31 -24.78
C ASP A 10 22.16 -68.41 -24.44
N ALA A 11 21.70 -69.09 -25.49
CA ALA A 11 20.70 -70.12 -25.47
C ALA A 11 21.33 -71.52 -25.40
N SER A 12 20.70 -72.46 -24.69
CA SER A 12 20.59 -73.85 -25.17
C SER A 12 19.48 -74.64 -24.46
N ASN A 13 18.71 -75.36 -25.29
CA ASN A 13 17.99 -76.61 -25.06
C ASN A 13 16.58 -76.65 -24.40
N THR A 14 15.58 -76.59 -25.31
CA THR A 14 14.47 -77.57 -25.54
C THR A 14 13.36 -77.82 -24.49
N PRO A 15 12.15 -78.28 -24.92
CA PRO A 15 10.89 -77.62 -24.60
C PRO A 15 10.04 -78.36 -23.55
N SER A 16 9.25 -77.60 -22.78
CA SER A 16 8.06 -78.16 -22.12
C SER A 16 6.92 -77.14 -22.13
N TYR A 17 5.74 -77.60 -22.55
CA TYR A 17 4.49 -76.85 -22.50
C TYR A 17 4.17 -76.54 -21.03
N SER A 18 4.10 -75.26 -20.67
CA SER A 18 3.60 -74.80 -19.39
C SER A 18 2.54 -73.72 -19.61
N TYR A 19 1.41 -73.89 -18.93
CA TYR A 19 0.28 -72.98 -18.94
C TYR A 19 0.71 -71.64 -18.34
N HIS A 20 0.56 -70.54 -19.10
CA HIS A 20 0.72 -69.20 -18.55
C HIS A 20 -0.52 -68.82 -17.73
N VAL A 21 -0.43 -69.03 -16.41
CA VAL A 21 -1.28 -68.35 -15.44
C VAL A 21 -0.80 -66.90 -15.37
N TYR A 22 -1.63 -65.95 -15.80
CA TYR A 22 -1.39 -64.53 -15.56
C TYR A 22 -1.63 -64.22 -14.08
N LEU A 23 -0.59 -64.32 -13.26
CA LEU A 23 -0.55 -63.66 -11.96
C LEU A 23 -0.34 -62.17 -12.21
N CYS A 24 -1.42 -61.41 -12.18
CA CYS A 24 -1.37 -59.96 -12.03
C CYS A 24 -0.82 -59.66 -10.62
N SER A 25 0.49 -59.55 -10.49
CA SER A 25 1.13 -58.94 -9.33
C SER A 25 0.83 -57.45 -9.36
N PHE A 26 -0.25 -57.07 -8.68
CA PHE A 26 -0.44 -55.69 -8.23
C PHE A 26 0.71 -55.35 -7.29
N VAL A 27 1.76 -54.72 -7.83
CA VAL A 27 2.73 -53.99 -7.03
C VAL A 27 2.02 -52.71 -6.62
N PRO A 28 1.60 -52.52 -5.36
CA PRO A 28 1.09 -51.23 -4.94
C PRO A 28 2.20 -50.20 -5.18
N PRO A 29 1.89 -49.01 -5.73
CA PRO A 29 2.88 -47.97 -5.87
C PRO A 29 3.51 -47.68 -4.50
N PRO A 30 4.81 -47.37 -4.44
CA PRO A 30 5.45 -47.02 -3.17
C PRO A 30 4.63 -45.91 -2.50
N PRO A 31 4.39 -45.99 -1.18
CA PRO A 31 3.56 -45.01 -0.50
C PRO A 31 4.15 -43.62 -0.76
N THR A 32 3.41 -42.81 -1.52
CA THR A 32 3.75 -41.41 -1.68
C THR A 32 3.82 -40.83 -0.28
N THR A 33 4.99 -40.32 0.11
CA THR A 33 5.23 -39.60 1.37
C THR A 33 4.48 -38.26 1.36
N LYS A 34 3.14 -38.32 1.28
CA LYS A 34 2.30 -37.25 1.78
C LYS A 34 2.54 -37.21 3.28
N GLY A 35 3.41 -36.30 3.72
CA GLY A 35 3.80 -36.15 5.10
C GLY A 35 2.59 -36.25 6.03
N TYR A 36 2.59 -37.27 6.87
CA TYR A 36 1.61 -37.41 7.94
C TYR A 36 1.59 -36.09 8.72
N LYS A 37 0.44 -35.42 8.78
CA LYS A 37 0.30 -34.22 9.61
C LYS A 37 0.50 -34.66 11.05
N LYS A 38 1.55 -34.17 11.70
CA LYS A 38 1.82 -34.37 13.13
C LYS A 38 0.55 -33.96 13.90
N VAL A 39 -0.12 -34.93 14.53
CA VAL A 39 -1.35 -34.69 15.30
C VAL A 39 -0.94 -34.34 16.72
N LYS A 40 -1.25 -33.12 17.16
CA LYS A 40 -1.09 -32.72 18.56
C LYS A 40 -2.40 -32.92 19.29
N PHE A 41 -2.39 -33.76 20.32
CA PHE A 41 -3.51 -33.94 21.24
C PHE A 41 -3.53 -32.77 22.22
N THR A 42 -4.69 -32.14 22.40
CA THR A 42 -4.91 -31.12 23.43
C THR A 42 -5.70 -31.75 24.57
N SER A 43 -5.19 -31.70 25.80
CA SER A 43 -5.94 -32.11 26.98
C SER A 43 -7.07 -31.12 27.27
N TYR A 44 -8.26 -31.63 27.60
CA TYR A 44 -9.39 -30.83 28.06
C TYR A 44 -9.51 -30.95 29.57
N THR A 45 -9.85 -29.84 30.24
CA THR A 45 -10.36 -29.95 31.61
C THR A 45 -11.81 -30.44 31.58
N PRO A 46 -12.29 -31.11 32.64
CA PRO A 46 -13.69 -31.54 32.73
C PRO A 46 -14.70 -30.40 32.53
N GLU A 47 -14.38 -29.15 32.94
CA GLU A 47 -15.28 -28.00 32.72
C GLU A 47 -15.34 -27.58 31.24
N ASN A 48 -14.22 -27.68 30.52
CA ASN A 48 -14.15 -27.37 29.08
C ASN A 48 -14.84 -28.46 28.24
N ALA A 49 -14.78 -29.72 28.69
CA ALA A 49 -15.42 -30.85 28.02
C ALA A 49 -16.95 -30.88 28.22
N SER A 50 -17.42 -30.41 29.39
CA SER A 50 -18.86 -30.31 29.72
C SER A 50 -19.54 -29.05 29.17
N GLY A 51 -18.79 -28.11 28.59
CA GLY A 51 -19.32 -26.86 28.04
C GLY A 51 -19.67 -25.80 29.10
N ALA A 52 -19.40 -26.08 30.37
CA ALA A 52 -19.65 -25.16 31.49
C ALA A 52 -18.74 -23.93 31.46
N SER A 53 -17.54 -24.04 30.87
CA SER A 53 -16.71 -22.89 30.52
C SER A 53 -16.21 -23.01 29.09
N LYS A 54 -16.31 -21.92 28.31
CA LYS A 54 -15.70 -21.85 26.97
C LYS A 54 -14.24 -21.46 27.15
N PRO A 55 -13.27 -22.24 26.64
CA PRO A 55 -11.87 -21.86 26.71
C PRO A 55 -11.64 -20.58 25.91
N ALA A 56 -10.83 -19.66 26.44
CA ALA A 56 -10.55 -18.37 25.81
C ALA A 56 -9.85 -18.50 24.44
N LEU A 57 -9.21 -19.65 24.17
CA LEU A 57 -8.64 -20.02 22.87
C LEU A 57 -9.30 -21.29 22.33
N ASN A 58 -9.64 -21.28 21.04
CA ASN A 58 -10.12 -22.48 20.34
C ASN A 58 -9.07 -23.61 20.38
N PRO A 59 -9.44 -24.87 20.58
CA PRO A 59 -8.55 -26.04 20.59
C PRO A 59 -7.60 -26.13 19.38
N ARG A 60 -8.07 -25.79 18.18
CA ARG A 60 -7.22 -25.72 16.97
C ARG A 60 -6.07 -24.72 17.13
N ARG A 61 -6.25 -23.67 17.94
CA ARG A 61 -5.21 -22.68 18.28
C ARG A 61 -4.23 -23.23 19.28
N ILE A 62 -4.72 -23.92 20.30
CA ILE A 62 -3.89 -24.56 21.32
C ILE A 62 -2.93 -25.55 20.63
N ALA A 63 -3.47 -26.37 19.72
CA ALA A 63 -2.71 -27.34 18.93
C ALA A 63 -1.84 -26.75 17.81
N SER A 64 -1.89 -25.44 17.53
CA SER A 64 -1.15 -24.85 16.41
C SER A 64 0.33 -24.72 16.73
N ASP A 65 1.22 -24.91 15.75
CA ASP A 65 2.66 -24.71 15.94
C ASP A 65 3.06 -23.24 15.95
N ILE A 66 4.23 -22.97 16.54
CA ILE A 66 4.90 -21.67 16.42
C ILE A 66 5.37 -21.54 14.97
N PRO A 67 5.13 -20.39 14.32
CA PRO A 67 5.47 -20.21 12.91
C PRO A 67 6.98 -19.95 12.71
N LEU A 68 7.83 -20.93 13.06
CA LEU A 68 9.31 -20.84 12.97
C LEU A 68 9.80 -20.49 11.55
N LYS A 69 9.06 -20.93 10.52
CA LYS A 69 9.33 -20.57 9.11
C LYS A 69 9.24 -19.07 8.81
N LYS A 70 8.65 -18.28 9.73
CA LYS A 70 8.57 -16.81 9.63
C LYS A 70 9.75 -16.11 10.31
N LEU A 71 10.56 -16.84 11.09
CA LEU A 71 11.82 -16.33 11.62
C LEU A 71 12.84 -16.22 10.48
N ARG A 72 13.56 -15.10 10.48
CA ARG A 72 14.67 -14.85 9.56
C ARG A 72 15.95 -15.24 10.27
N ILE A 73 16.28 -16.52 10.20
CA ILE A 73 17.38 -17.18 10.90
C ILE A 73 18.22 -17.99 9.92
N SER A 74 19.46 -18.28 10.28
CA SER A 74 20.33 -19.17 9.51
C SER A 74 19.80 -20.62 9.48
N PRO A 75 20.23 -21.45 8.53
CA PRO A 75 19.96 -22.89 8.53
C PRO A 75 20.41 -23.57 9.83
N GLU A 76 21.59 -23.21 10.36
CA GLU A 76 22.10 -23.74 11.65
C GLU A 76 21.15 -23.43 12.82
N GLN A 77 20.72 -22.16 12.93
CA GLN A 77 19.76 -21.75 13.95
C GLN A 77 18.42 -22.46 13.77
N ARG A 78 17.99 -22.69 12.52
CA ARG A 78 16.75 -23.39 12.22
C ARG A 78 16.81 -24.85 12.67
N THR A 79 17.87 -25.58 12.33
CA THR A 79 18.07 -26.96 12.78
C THR A 79 18.06 -27.03 14.30
N THR A 80 18.78 -26.11 14.96
CA THR A 80 18.83 -26.06 16.44
C THR A 80 17.45 -25.83 17.05
N LEU A 81 16.67 -24.88 16.50
CA LEU A 81 15.30 -24.64 16.96
C LEU A 81 14.39 -25.84 16.69
N GLU A 82 14.49 -26.48 15.53
CA GLU A 82 13.69 -27.68 15.22
C GLU A 82 13.97 -28.79 16.24
N THR A 83 15.24 -29.02 16.61
CA THR A 83 15.62 -29.95 17.69
C THR A 83 15.00 -29.57 19.04
N ILE A 84 15.07 -28.30 19.44
CA ILE A 84 14.48 -27.82 20.71
C ILE A 84 12.97 -28.13 20.77
N TYR A 85 12.26 -27.92 19.67
CA TYR A 85 10.80 -28.17 19.59
C TYR A 85 10.43 -29.64 19.34
N GLU A 86 11.40 -30.51 19.05
CA GLU A 86 11.21 -31.95 18.91
C GLU A 86 11.51 -32.73 20.20
N LEU A 87 12.39 -32.20 21.06
CA LEU A 87 12.71 -32.79 22.36
C LEU A 87 11.54 -32.62 23.36
N PRO A 88 11.28 -33.61 24.24
CA PRO A 88 10.34 -33.46 25.34
C PRO A 88 10.75 -32.31 26.27
N ALA A 89 9.79 -31.59 26.86
CA ALA A 89 10.04 -30.44 27.75
C ALA A 89 10.74 -30.78 29.08
N THR A 90 11.20 -32.03 29.26
CA THR A 90 11.74 -32.57 30.51
C THR A 90 13.26 -32.78 30.49
N THR A 91 13.95 -32.49 29.38
CA THR A 91 15.42 -32.51 29.32
C THR A 91 16.00 -31.16 29.72
N ASP A 92 17.14 -31.13 30.41
CA ASP A 92 17.82 -29.89 30.85
C ASP A 92 18.14 -28.92 29.70
N GLU A 93 18.27 -29.42 28.47
CA GLU A 93 18.46 -28.62 27.25
C GLU A 93 17.19 -27.85 26.80
N ASN A 94 16.02 -28.18 27.35
CA ASN A 94 14.73 -27.58 26.98
C ASN A 94 14.22 -26.53 27.99
N GLN A 95 15.02 -26.18 29.01
CA GLN A 95 14.65 -25.25 30.08
C GLN A 95 14.26 -23.83 29.60
N GLY A 96 14.55 -23.47 28.35
CA GLY A 96 14.21 -22.16 27.79
C GLY A 96 12.88 -22.08 27.05
N HIS A 97 12.27 -23.21 26.70
CA HIS A 97 11.00 -23.23 25.98
C HIS A 97 9.82 -23.23 26.95
N VAL A 98 8.92 -22.26 26.78
CA VAL A 98 7.72 -22.12 27.63
C VAL A 98 6.47 -22.02 26.76
N ASP A 99 5.34 -22.46 27.32
CA ASP A 99 4.02 -22.35 26.70
C ASP A 99 2.96 -22.09 27.77
N TYR A 100 2.70 -20.81 28.04
CA TYR A 100 1.75 -20.35 29.04
C TYR A 100 0.40 -20.02 28.40
N LEU A 101 -0.68 -20.55 28.98
CA LEU A 101 -2.06 -20.22 28.65
C LEU A 101 -2.67 -19.43 29.81
N PHE A 102 -3.37 -18.35 29.48
CA PHE A 102 -3.96 -17.45 30.49
C PHE A 102 -5.47 -17.38 30.35
N LYS A 103 -6.16 -17.34 31.49
CA LYS A 103 -7.58 -17.00 31.58
C LYS A 103 -7.77 -15.48 31.59
N LEU A 104 -9.01 -15.04 31.37
CA LEU A 104 -9.37 -13.62 31.25
C LEU A 104 -9.61 -12.91 32.59
N ASP A 105 -9.45 -13.61 33.71
CA ASP A 105 -9.56 -13.05 35.05
C ASP A 105 -8.34 -12.19 35.43
N ALA A 106 -8.51 -11.37 36.47
CA ALA A 106 -7.52 -10.37 36.83
C ALA A 106 -6.18 -10.98 37.26
N ALA A 107 -6.18 -12.11 37.97
CA ALA A 107 -4.96 -12.72 38.49
C ALA A 107 -4.10 -13.29 37.35
N ASP A 108 -4.72 -14.03 36.42
CA ASP A 108 -4.00 -14.57 35.25
C ASP A 108 -3.48 -13.46 34.33
N GLN A 109 -4.23 -12.37 34.16
CA GLN A 109 -3.77 -11.24 33.35
C GLN A 109 -2.62 -10.46 34.02
N MET A 110 -2.61 -10.35 35.35
CA MET A 110 -1.47 -9.80 36.09
C MET A 110 -0.22 -10.68 35.92
N ASN A 111 -0.36 -12.01 35.99
CA ASN A 111 0.74 -12.94 35.74
C ASN A 111 1.26 -12.82 34.30
N ALA A 112 0.37 -12.71 33.31
CA ALA A 112 0.76 -12.48 31.93
C ALA A 112 1.55 -11.17 31.76
N ALA A 113 1.09 -10.09 32.40
CA ALA A 113 1.77 -8.80 32.39
C ALA A 113 3.15 -8.87 33.06
N ALA A 114 3.28 -9.60 34.17
CA ALA A 114 4.54 -9.80 34.87
C ALA A 114 5.56 -10.55 34.00
N ILE A 115 5.15 -11.62 33.31
CA ILE A 115 6.01 -12.36 32.36
C ILE A 115 6.44 -11.46 31.20
N MET A 116 5.52 -10.65 30.68
CA MET A 116 5.83 -9.69 29.62
C MET A 116 6.87 -8.66 30.07
N ALA A 117 6.72 -8.10 31.27
CA ALA A 117 7.66 -7.13 31.83
C ALA A 117 9.03 -7.75 32.13
N GLN A 118 9.06 -8.95 32.73
CA GLN A 118 10.30 -9.68 33.04
C GLN A 118 11.18 -9.89 31.80
N HIS A 119 10.56 -10.11 30.64
CA HIS A 119 11.26 -10.33 29.38
C HIS A 119 11.35 -9.09 28.48
N GLY A 120 10.91 -7.92 28.93
CA GLY A 120 10.94 -6.66 28.16
C GLY A 120 10.04 -6.67 26.92
N LEU A 121 8.92 -7.39 26.98
CA LEU A 121 7.91 -7.52 25.92
C LEU A 121 6.66 -6.68 26.17
N ASP A 122 6.54 -6.05 27.35
CA ASP A 122 5.49 -5.09 27.63
C ASP A 122 5.56 -3.88 26.68
N ILE A 123 4.52 -3.04 26.70
CA ILE A 123 4.38 -1.95 25.73
C ILE A 123 5.47 -0.89 25.90
N GLU A 124 5.86 -0.59 27.14
CA GLU A 124 6.83 0.45 27.47
C GLU A 124 8.25 0.00 27.15
N ALA A 125 8.63 -1.20 27.60
CA ALA A 125 9.92 -1.79 27.25
C ALA A 125 10.07 -1.90 25.74
N ARG A 126 9.00 -2.28 25.00
CA ARG A 126 9.07 -2.36 23.54
C ARG A 126 9.25 -1.02 22.82
N ALA A 127 8.84 0.08 23.44
CA ALA A 127 9.10 1.43 22.94
C ALA A 127 10.52 1.91 23.22
N HIS A 128 11.23 1.28 24.17
CA HIS A 128 12.58 1.67 24.54
C HIS A 128 13.61 1.32 23.46
N LEU A 129 14.55 2.23 23.19
CA LEU A 129 15.58 2.04 22.16
C LEU A 129 16.52 0.87 22.45
N ALA A 130 16.70 0.52 23.72
CA ALA A 130 17.51 -0.63 24.15
C ALA A 130 16.83 -1.99 23.93
N ASN A 131 15.56 -2.00 23.54
CA ASN A 131 14.84 -3.25 23.36
C ASN A 131 15.38 -4.06 22.18
N ARG A 132 15.60 -5.35 22.43
CA ARG A 132 16.16 -6.29 21.46
C ARG A 132 15.08 -7.08 20.73
N TRP A 133 13.81 -6.92 21.08
CA TRP A 133 12.71 -7.66 20.45
C TRP A 133 12.19 -6.97 19.20
N SER A 134 12.10 -7.74 18.12
CA SER A 134 11.63 -7.26 16.83
C SER A 134 10.51 -8.12 16.29
N GLN A 135 9.39 -7.51 15.95
CA GLN A 135 8.25 -8.21 15.37
C GLN A 135 8.60 -8.74 13.97
N GLN A 136 8.51 -10.06 13.79
CA GLN A 136 8.78 -10.74 12.51
C GLN A 136 7.50 -11.05 11.74
N TRP A 137 6.42 -11.33 12.46
CA TRP A 137 5.16 -11.73 11.86
C TRP A 137 3.99 -11.41 12.77
N SER A 138 2.85 -11.07 12.18
CA SER A 138 1.59 -10.93 12.91
C SER A 138 0.42 -11.37 12.04
N ARG A 139 -0.63 -11.93 12.66
CA ARG A 139 -1.88 -12.26 11.99
C ARG A 139 -3.07 -12.07 12.92
N ALA A 140 -3.98 -11.17 12.54
CA ALA A 140 -5.28 -11.00 13.18
C ALA A 140 -6.33 -11.92 12.54
N GLN A 141 -7.26 -12.47 13.33
CA GLN A 141 -8.41 -13.25 12.85
C GLN A 141 -9.61 -13.08 13.78
N GLY A 142 -10.81 -12.91 13.20
CA GLY A 142 -12.08 -12.72 13.90
C GLY A 142 -12.74 -11.38 13.55
N LYS A 143 -14.05 -11.23 13.84
CA LYS A 143 -14.81 -9.97 13.64
C LYS A 143 -14.87 -9.16 14.94
N SER A 144 -15.69 -9.57 15.91
CA SER A 144 -15.95 -8.82 17.17
C SER A 144 -14.87 -9.00 18.25
N ASP A 145 -14.36 -10.23 18.42
CA ASP A 145 -13.24 -10.57 19.30
C ASP A 145 -12.05 -11.06 18.48
N ALA A 146 -11.56 -10.18 17.61
CA ALA A 146 -10.40 -10.52 16.78
C ALA A 146 -9.22 -10.86 17.69
N THR A 147 -8.62 -12.03 17.49
CA THR A 147 -7.37 -12.43 18.16
C THR A 147 -6.21 -12.13 17.23
N CYS A 148 -5.13 -11.60 17.78
CA CYS A 148 -3.90 -11.35 17.05
C CYS A 148 -2.79 -12.25 17.59
N ARG A 149 -2.14 -12.98 16.69
CA ARG A 149 -0.89 -13.69 16.96
C ARG A 149 0.27 -12.82 16.49
N VAL A 150 1.27 -12.62 17.34
CA VAL A 150 2.46 -11.85 17.01
C VAL A 150 3.70 -12.64 17.39
N LEU A 151 4.62 -12.80 16.44
CA LEU A 151 5.92 -13.44 16.64
C LEU A 151 7.01 -12.37 16.73
N TYR A 152 7.68 -12.34 17.87
CA TYR A 152 8.87 -11.55 18.13
C TYR A 152 10.12 -12.42 18.08
N HIS A 153 11.22 -11.81 17.68
CA HIS A 153 12.54 -12.43 17.59
C HIS A 153 13.58 -11.43 18.06
N CYS A 154 14.61 -11.91 18.75
CA CYS A 154 15.74 -11.09 19.13
C CYS A 154 16.49 -10.57 17.89
N GLU A 155 16.83 -9.27 17.88
CA GLU A 155 17.56 -8.64 16.78
C GLU A 155 18.98 -9.18 16.62
N CYS A 156 19.62 -9.64 17.70
CA CYS A 156 20.93 -10.31 17.65
C CYS A 156 20.86 -11.69 16.94
N GLY A 157 19.67 -12.28 16.83
CA GLY A 157 19.44 -13.52 16.10
C GLY A 157 19.25 -13.33 14.60
N TYR A 158 19.20 -12.08 14.12
CA TYR A 158 18.96 -11.76 12.71
C TYR A 158 20.26 -11.43 11.98
N ASP A 159 20.63 -12.26 11.02
CA ASP A 159 21.72 -11.96 10.09
C ASP A 159 21.17 -11.18 8.88
N HIS A 160 21.68 -9.95 8.71
CA HIS A 160 21.31 -9.08 7.62
C HIS A 160 22.00 -9.44 6.29
N THR A 161 23.08 -10.22 6.33
CA THR A 161 23.86 -10.65 5.15
C THR A 161 23.18 -11.79 4.39
N TRP A 162 22.50 -12.70 5.10
CA TRP A 162 21.94 -13.93 4.55
C TRP A 162 20.89 -13.73 3.43
N ASN A 163 20.19 -12.59 3.44
CA ASN A 163 19.11 -12.32 2.47
C ASN A 163 19.51 -11.33 1.37
N ASN A 164 20.81 -11.01 1.20
CA ASN A 164 21.28 -9.91 0.33
C ASN A 164 20.48 -8.60 0.55
N SER A 165 19.95 -8.45 1.77
CA SER A 165 19.00 -7.43 2.12
C SER A 165 19.79 -6.16 2.45
N LYS A 166 20.06 -5.34 1.42
CA LYS A 166 20.57 -3.97 1.59
C LYS A 166 19.63 -3.06 2.43
N ARG A 167 18.43 -3.55 2.80
CA ARG A 167 17.31 -2.75 3.31
C ARG A 167 17.12 -2.77 4.82
N ARG A 168 17.62 -3.79 5.53
CA ARG A 168 17.44 -3.90 6.99
C ARG A 168 18.76 -4.31 7.61
N GLN A 169 19.46 -3.33 8.14
CA GLN A 169 20.60 -3.56 8.99
C GLN A 169 20.13 -3.35 10.44
N THR A 170 20.36 -4.33 11.31
CA THR A 170 20.03 -4.29 12.75
C THR A 170 21.11 -3.54 13.53
N PRO A 171 20.75 -2.72 14.55
CA PRO A 171 21.73 -1.93 15.30
C PRO A 171 22.61 -2.77 16.24
N LEU A 172 22.29 -4.05 16.40
CA LEU A 172 23.02 -5.02 17.19
C LEU A 172 23.80 -5.99 16.29
N PRO A 173 24.96 -6.51 16.76
CA PRO A 173 25.71 -7.52 16.04
C PRO A 173 24.94 -8.84 16.01
N PHE A 174 25.20 -9.65 14.98
CA PHE A 174 24.65 -10.98 14.88
C PHE A 174 25.41 -11.93 15.80
N THR A 175 24.72 -12.50 16.79
CA THR A 175 25.29 -13.42 17.80
C THR A 175 24.64 -14.81 17.72
N LYS A 176 23.92 -15.12 16.64
CA LYS A 176 23.14 -16.35 16.48
C LYS A 176 22.09 -16.60 17.58
N CYS A 177 21.65 -15.56 18.30
CA CYS A 177 20.65 -15.68 19.37
C CYS A 177 19.37 -16.39 18.89
N LEU A 178 18.85 -17.34 19.68
CA LEU A 178 17.66 -18.13 19.35
C LEU A 178 16.38 -17.59 20.02
N ALA A 179 16.48 -16.53 20.81
CA ALA A 179 15.37 -16.02 21.61
C ALA A 179 14.23 -15.51 20.70
N HIS A 180 13.06 -16.13 20.82
CA HIS A 180 11.84 -15.80 20.06
C HIS A 180 10.61 -16.09 20.90
N THR A 181 9.55 -15.33 20.69
CA THR A 181 8.31 -15.48 21.44
C THR A 181 7.10 -15.20 20.55
N GLU A 182 6.08 -16.03 20.68
CA GLU A 182 4.77 -15.82 20.11
C GLU A 182 3.79 -15.42 21.22
N ILE A 183 3.12 -14.30 21.01
CA ILE A 183 2.09 -13.79 21.90
C ILE A 183 0.76 -13.80 21.16
N THR A 184 -0.27 -14.34 21.80
CA THR A 184 -1.65 -14.26 21.32
C THR A 184 -2.48 -13.41 22.27
N TYR A 185 -3.15 -12.38 21.75
CA TYR A 185 -3.99 -11.48 22.54
C TYR A 185 -5.29 -11.10 21.82
N ILE A 186 -6.25 -10.59 22.58
CA ILE A 186 -7.51 -10.04 22.05
C ILE A 186 -7.28 -8.59 21.59
N VAL A 187 -7.59 -8.27 20.34
CA VAL A 187 -7.27 -6.96 19.73
C VAL A 187 -7.96 -5.80 20.43
N SER A 188 -9.22 -5.96 20.86
CA SER A 188 -10.01 -4.89 21.48
C SER A 188 -9.56 -4.55 22.91
N SER A 189 -9.22 -5.57 23.70
CA SER A 189 -8.91 -5.41 25.13
C SER A 189 -7.43 -5.54 25.48
N HIS A 190 -6.60 -5.94 24.51
CA HIS A 190 -5.18 -6.30 24.70
C HIS A 190 -4.92 -7.40 25.75
N LYS A 191 -5.97 -8.08 26.24
CA LYS A 191 -5.83 -9.22 27.16
C LYS A 191 -5.04 -10.35 26.51
N ILE A 192 -4.06 -10.87 27.23
CA ILE A 192 -3.15 -11.91 26.76
C ILE A 192 -3.82 -13.28 26.95
N LEU A 193 -3.80 -14.09 25.90
CA LEU A 193 -4.38 -15.44 25.91
C LEU A 193 -3.31 -16.52 25.99
N ARG A 194 -2.14 -16.27 25.39
CA ARG A 194 -1.04 -17.24 25.34
C ARG A 194 0.30 -16.54 25.12
N ILE A 195 1.32 -17.00 25.83
CA ILE A 195 2.72 -16.61 25.62
C ILE A 195 3.52 -17.89 25.46
N ARG A 196 4.26 -18.05 24.35
CA ARG A 196 5.11 -19.22 24.16
C ARG A 196 6.34 -18.92 23.34
N GLY A 197 7.40 -19.69 23.52
CA GLY A 197 8.61 -19.54 22.75
C GLY A 197 9.85 -19.87 23.57
N TYR A 198 11.00 -19.44 23.07
CA TYR A 198 12.29 -19.63 23.70
C TYR A 198 12.84 -18.28 24.18
N PHE A 199 13.00 -18.10 25.50
CA PHE A 199 13.34 -16.79 26.09
C PHE A 199 14.82 -16.62 26.45
N LEU A 200 15.62 -17.67 26.35
CA LEU A 200 17.03 -17.62 26.73
C LEU A 200 17.86 -16.90 25.67
N HIS A 201 18.48 -15.81 26.08
CA HIS A 201 19.51 -15.14 25.30
C HIS A 201 20.87 -15.77 25.61
N ASN A 202 21.68 -16.03 24.57
CA ASN A 202 23.07 -16.43 24.76
C ASN A 202 23.91 -15.28 25.35
N GLN A 203 25.05 -15.62 25.93
CA GLN A 203 25.89 -14.64 26.63
C GLN A 203 26.36 -13.52 25.70
N GLU A 204 26.78 -13.86 24.48
CA GLU A 204 27.12 -12.89 23.44
C GLU A 204 25.99 -11.87 23.16
N CYS A 205 24.73 -12.31 23.16
CA CYS A 205 23.59 -11.41 22.98
C CYS A 205 23.38 -10.48 24.18
N LYS A 206 23.64 -10.95 25.40
CA LYS A 206 23.51 -10.13 26.62
C LYS A 206 24.58 -9.04 26.63
N ASP A 207 25.79 -9.40 26.22
CA ASP A 207 26.96 -8.51 26.19
C ASP A 207 27.02 -7.64 24.92
N ALA A 208 26.21 -7.96 23.91
CA ALA A 208 26.18 -7.23 22.64
C ALA A 208 25.79 -5.76 22.84
N LEU A 209 26.71 -4.87 22.49
CA LEU A 209 26.50 -3.43 22.43
C LEU A 209 25.95 -3.01 21.06
N PHE A 210 25.35 -1.83 21.00
CA PHE A 210 24.93 -1.24 19.74
C PHE A 210 26.15 -0.93 18.85
N THR A 211 26.20 -1.55 17.67
CA THR A 211 27.21 -1.22 16.64
C THR A 211 26.86 0.08 15.91
N ARG A 212 25.62 0.55 16.05
CA ARG A 212 25.16 1.84 15.53
C ARG A 212 23.97 2.37 16.30
N ILE A 213 23.69 3.66 16.11
CA ILE A 213 22.52 4.32 16.67
C ILE A 213 21.24 3.71 16.05
N PRO A 214 20.33 3.14 16.86
CA PRO A 214 19.05 2.65 16.36
C PRO A 214 18.20 3.79 15.78
N PRO A 215 17.26 3.53 14.86
CA PRO A 215 16.38 4.56 14.32
C PRO A 215 15.56 5.21 15.44
N ILE A 216 15.90 6.44 15.81
CA ILE A 216 15.17 7.20 16.83
C ILE A 216 13.79 7.58 16.25
N PRO A 217 12.68 7.17 16.89
CA PRO A 217 11.34 7.48 16.41
C PRO A 217 11.06 8.98 16.49
N VAL A 218 10.21 9.49 15.59
CA VAL A 218 9.74 10.87 15.68
C VAL A 218 8.68 11.00 16.77
N HIS A 219 8.70 12.09 17.53
CA HIS A 219 7.76 12.33 18.62
C HIS A 219 6.29 12.33 18.13
N PRO A 220 5.33 11.73 18.87
CA PRO A 220 3.92 11.71 18.48
C PRO A 220 3.30 13.11 18.23
N SER A 221 3.66 14.13 19.02
CA SER A 221 3.13 15.50 18.83
C SER A 221 3.59 16.12 17.50
N VAL A 222 4.79 15.78 17.04
CA VAL A 222 5.30 16.20 15.72
C VAL A 222 4.49 15.52 14.61
N PHE A 223 4.18 14.23 14.75
CA PHE A 223 3.31 13.51 13.83
C PHE A 223 1.91 14.14 13.76
N ALA A 224 1.30 14.46 14.90
CA ALA A 224 -0.04 15.05 14.95
C ALA A 224 -0.10 16.37 14.17
N VAL A 225 0.85 17.29 14.39
CA VAL A 225 0.92 18.56 13.68
C VAL A 225 1.20 18.37 12.18
N ALA A 226 2.03 17.40 11.82
CA ALA A 226 2.32 17.07 10.42
C ALA A 226 1.09 16.50 9.70
N LEU A 227 0.34 15.60 10.34
CA LEU A 227 -0.87 14.99 9.80
C LEU A 227 -1.99 16.03 9.62
N ALA A 228 -2.15 16.96 10.56
CA ALA A 228 -3.09 18.07 10.43
C ALA A 228 -2.78 18.94 9.20
N GLN A 229 -1.50 19.32 9.02
CA GLN A 229 -1.09 20.08 7.83
C GLN A 229 -1.30 19.31 6.52
N LEU A 230 -1.04 18.00 6.51
CA LEU A 230 -1.30 17.18 5.32
C LEU A 230 -2.79 17.14 4.99
N ARG A 231 -3.67 17.05 5.99
CA ARG A 231 -5.13 17.16 5.82
C ARG A 231 -5.55 18.51 5.27
N ASP A 232 -4.95 19.58 5.76
CA ASP A 232 -5.18 20.94 5.23
C ASP A 232 -4.57 21.12 3.84
N GLY A 233 -3.78 20.15 3.38
CA GLY A 233 -3.28 20.06 2.04
C GLY A 233 -1.91 20.70 1.81
N SER A 234 -1.17 20.97 2.87
CA SER A 234 0.23 21.43 2.80
C SER A 234 1.14 20.43 2.09
N THR A 235 2.17 20.92 1.42
CA THR A 235 3.21 20.05 0.84
C THR A 235 4.12 19.51 1.95
N PHE A 236 4.83 18.40 1.70
CA PHE A 236 5.79 17.90 2.69
C PHE A 236 6.92 18.90 2.98
N THR A 237 7.27 19.75 2.00
CA THR A 237 8.21 20.86 2.17
C THR A 237 7.69 21.88 3.20
N ASP A 238 6.42 22.26 3.09
CA ASP A 238 5.77 23.17 4.04
C ASP A 238 5.68 22.54 5.44
N VAL A 239 5.34 21.25 5.51
CA VAL A 239 5.31 20.48 6.76
C VAL A 239 6.67 20.51 7.44
N LYS A 240 7.77 20.26 6.70
CA LYS A 240 9.13 20.36 7.24
C LYS A 240 9.48 21.78 7.66
N LYS A 241 9.07 22.79 6.89
CA LYS A 241 9.33 24.21 7.21
C LYS A 241 8.63 24.60 8.51
N LYS A 242 7.36 24.24 8.68
CA LYS A 242 6.63 24.47 9.94
C LYS A 242 7.25 23.66 11.07
N ASN A 243 7.67 22.42 10.81
CA ASN A 243 8.30 21.60 11.83
C ASN A 243 9.58 22.23 12.39
N ARG A 244 10.45 22.75 11.51
CA ARG A 244 11.66 23.50 11.91
C ARG A 244 11.34 24.76 12.71
N LYS A 245 10.29 25.51 12.31
CA LYS A 245 9.84 26.70 13.06
C LYS A 245 9.38 26.34 14.47
N LEU A 246 8.52 25.33 14.61
CA LEU A 246 8.00 24.91 15.90
C LEU A 246 9.09 24.32 16.80
N PHE A 247 10.06 23.60 16.21
CA PHE A 247 11.23 23.10 16.91
C PHE A 247 12.13 24.25 17.42
N ALA A 248 12.42 25.24 16.57
CA ALA A 248 13.22 26.42 16.97
C ALA A 248 12.52 27.24 18.06
N ALA A 249 11.19 27.31 18.02
CA ALA A 249 10.38 27.97 19.04
C ALA A 249 10.08 27.08 20.27
N GLN A 250 10.58 25.84 20.31
CA GLN A 250 10.33 24.87 21.40
C GLN A 250 8.84 24.71 21.77
N SER A 251 7.98 24.79 20.76
CA SER A 251 6.53 24.99 20.92
C SER A 251 5.69 23.71 20.74
N TYR A 252 6.35 22.55 20.65
CA TYR A 252 5.63 21.28 20.62
C TYR A 252 5.18 20.89 22.04
N GLN A 253 4.06 20.18 22.11
CA GLN A 253 3.66 19.51 23.34
C GLN A 253 4.74 18.50 23.78
N ASP A 254 5.02 18.50 25.08
CA ASP A 254 6.03 17.67 25.76
C ASP A 254 7.47 17.92 25.30
N PHE A 255 7.76 19.11 24.76
CA PHE A 255 9.11 19.45 24.35
C PHE A 255 10.06 19.43 25.56
N PRO A 256 11.13 18.62 25.54
CA PRO A 256 11.96 18.41 26.71
C PRO A 256 12.86 19.62 26.95
N THR A 257 13.14 19.92 28.22
CA THR A 257 14.11 20.95 28.60
C THR A 257 15.52 20.61 28.11
N ASN A 258 15.85 19.31 28.05
CA ASN A 258 17.11 18.82 27.48
C ASN A 258 16.84 17.84 26.33
N LEU A 259 17.31 18.17 25.14
CA LEU A 259 17.13 17.32 23.94
C LEU A 259 17.94 16.03 23.99
N HIS A 260 19.07 15.99 24.72
CA HIS A 260 19.93 14.81 24.79
C HIS A 260 19.31 13.65 25.58
N THR A 261 18.33 13.94 26.44
CA THR A 261 17.60 12.93 27.22
C THR A 261 16.32 12.47 26.52
N SER A 262 15.97 13.07 25.38
CA SER A 262 14.78 12.73 24.63
C SER A 262 14.91 11.36 23.95
N PRO A 263 14.00 10.40 24.20
CA PRO A 263 13.96 9.14 23.45
C PRO A 263 13.42 9.33 22.02
N TYR A 264 12.97 10.54 21.68
CA TYR A 264 12.38 10.89 20.39
C TYR A 264 13.17 11.94 19.63
N ARG A 265 13.05 11.89 18.30
CA ARG A 265 13.48 12.93 17.38
C ARG A 265 12.34 13.92 17.15
N TRP A 266 12.67 15.21 17.22
CA TRP A 266 11.69 16.30 17.08
C TRP A 266 11.70 16.97 15.70
N LEU A 267 12.74 16.72 14.91
CA LEU A 267 12.87 17.23 13.54
C LEU A 267 12.51 16.16 12.52
N LEU A 268 11.64 16.49 11.57
CA LEU A 268 11.25 15.60 10.47
C LEU A 268 12.35 15.49 9.41
N GLU A 269 12.63 14.26 9.01
CA GLU A 269 13.56 13.91 7.94
C GLU A 269 12.81 13.44 6.69
N THR A 270 13.51 13.40 5.57
CA THR A 270 12.92 12.95 4.30
C THR A 270 12.42 11.50 4.37
N ARG A 271 13.09 10.64 5.15
CA ARG A 271 12.67 9.23 5.35
C ARG A 271 11.31 9.07 6.04
N ASP A 272 10.86 10.07 6.80
CA ASP A 272 9.59 10.04 7.54
C ASP A 272 8.38 10.32 6.64
N SER A 273 8.60 10.86 5.44
CA SER A 273 7.52 11.12 4.47
C SER A 273 6.66 9.89 4.24
N ARG A 274 7.29 8.72 4.08
CA ARG A 274 6.57 7.47 3.81
C ARG A 274 5.65 7.05 4.95
N SER A 275 6.10 7.13 6.21
CA SER A 275 5.26 6.78 7.37
C SER A 275 4.15 7.79 7.55
N LEU A 276 4.45 9.08 7.43
CA LEU A 276 3.47 10.17 7.49
C LEU A 276 2.36 10.03 6.46
N PHE A 277 2.71 9.86 5.18
CA PHE A 277 1.69 9.68 4.14
C PHE A 277 0.92 8.37 4.32
N ARG A 278 1.52 7.30 4.83
CA ARG A 278 0.79 6.05 5.13
C ARG A 278 -0.24 6.27 6.23
N GLN A 279 0.13 6.95 7.30
CA GLN A 279 -0.80 7.29 8.39
C GLN A 279 -1.90 8.24 7.90
N HIS A 280 -1.54 9.29 7.16
CA HIS A 280 -2.50 10.23 6.57
C HIS A 280 -3.53 9.51 5.70
N ASN A 281 -3.09 8.61 4.81
CA ASN A 281 -3.98 7.83 3.98
C ASN A 281 -4.91 6.93 4.81
N ARG A 282 -4.39 6.23 5.82
CA ARG A 282 -5.23 5.42 6.73
C ARG A 282 -6.29 6.23 7.45
N LEU A 283 -5.95 7.46 7.87
CA LEU A 283 -6.91 8.37 8.51
C LEU A 283 -8.02 8.81 7.56
N ASN A 284 -7.76 8.82 6.25
CA ASN A 284 -8.77 9.07 5.22
C ASN A 284 -9.49 7.79 4.75
N GLY A 285 -9.41 6.68 5.50
CA GLY A 285 -10.07 5.41 5.17
C GLY A 285 -9.38 4.58 4.10
N ILE A 286 -8.16 4.94 3.67
CA ILE A 286 -7.45 4.22 2.60
C ILE A 286 -6.74 2.98 3.17
N LYS A 287 -7.05 1.80 2.63
CA LYS A 287 -6.39 0.53 2.95
C LYS A 287 -5.03 0.45 2.26
N VAL A 288 -4.01 1.07 2.87
CA VAL A 288 -2.63 1.15 2.35
C VAL A 288 -1.89 -0.18 2.20
N THR A 289 -2.46 -1.28 2.68
CA THR A 289 -1.94 -2.64 2.52
C THR A 289 -2.49 -3.34 1.28
N GLU A 290 -3.64 -2.88 0.78
CA GLU A 290 -4.27 -3.40 -0.41
C GLU A 290 -3.77 -2.69 -1.67
N LYS A 291 -4.03 -3.30 -2.83
CA LYS A 291 -3.75 -2.64 -4.11
C LYS A 291 -4.67 -1.43 -4.27
N PRO A 292 -4.20 -0.31 -4.86
CA PRO A 292 -5.03 0.88 -5.07
C PRO A 292 -6.33 0.60 -5.81
N GLN A 293 -6.28 -0.24 -6.86
CA GLN A 293 -7.46 -0.64 -7.64
C GLN A 293 -8.59 -1.25 -6.79
N ILE A 294 -8.24 -2.06 -5.78
CA ILE A 294 -9.23 -2.68 -4.88
C ILE A 294 -9.96 -1.62 -4.06
N ASN A 295 -9.24 -0.57 -3.61
CA ASN A 295 -9.87 0.51 -2.87
C ASN A 295 -10.88 1.25 -3.75
N ILE A 296 -10.53 1.53 -5.02
CA ILE A 296 -11.41 2.24 -5.94
C ILE A 296 -12.63 1.39 -6.31
N ASP A 297 -12.43 0.09 -6.57
CA ASP A 297 -13.53 -0.86 -6.83
C ASP A 297 -14.50 -0.90 -5.64
N GLU A 298 -13.98 -1.02 -4.41
CA GLU A 298 -14.78 -1.03 -3.18
C GLU A 298 -15.51 0.31 -2.93
N TRP A 299 -14.98 1.44 -3.41
CA TRP A 299 -15.64 2.74 -3.27
C TRP A 299 -16.75 2.97 -4.27
N LEU A 300 -16.68 2.31 -5.44
CA LEU A 300 -17.62 2.46 -6.54
C LEU A 300 -18.73 1.41 -6.53
N ASP A 301 -18.50 0.24 -5.92
CA ASP A 301 -19.50 -0.84 -5.84
C ASP A 301 -20.58 -0.52 -4.78
N PRO A 302 -21.86 -0.36 -5.16
CA PRO A 302 -22.95 -0.11 -4.22
C PRO A 302 -23.16 -1.22 -3.17
N ASN A 303 -22.66 -2.43 -3.41
CA ASN A 303 -22.77 -3.56 -2.48
C ASN A 303 -21.63 -3.63 -1.47
N SER A 304 -20.59 -2.80 -1.64
CA SER A 304 -19.45 -2.75 -0.74
C SER A 304 -19.79 -2.00 0.54
N SER A 305 -19.25 -2.47 1.68
CA SER A 305 -19.35 -1.73 2.95
C SER A 305 -18.57 -0.41 2.94
N GLU A 306 -17.70 -0.20 1.93
CA GLU A 306 -16.88 1.00 1.76
C GLU A 306 -17.42 1.90 0.64
N TYR A 307 -18.63 1.64 0.15
CA TYR A 307 -19.25 2.41 -0.93
C TYR A 307 -19.30 3.89 -0.59
N ASN A 308 -18.90 4.74 -1.55
CA ASN A 308 -18.91 6.19 -1.41
C ASN A 308 -19.73 6.80 -2.54
N SER A 309 -21.00 7.12 -2.25
CA SER A 309 -21.92 7.70 -3.23
C SER A 309 -21.38 8.99 -3.83
N THR A 310 -20.79 9.88 -3.03
CA THR A 310 -20.21 11.14 -3.53
C THR A 310 -19.09 10.90 -4.55
N MET A 311 -18.26 9.86 -4.37
CA MET A 311 -17.25 9.50 -5.37
C MET A 311 -17.88 8.85 -6.60
N ALA A 312 -18.83 7.94 -6.40
CA ALA A 312 -19.52 7.26 -7.49
C ALA A 312 -20.25 8.25 -8.40
N ASP A 313 -20.94 9.24 -7.83
CA ASP A 313 -21.68 10.26 -8.57
C ASP A 313 -20.76 11.19 -9.38
N ALA A 314 -19.55 11.43 -8.89
CA ALA A 314 -18.55 12.26 -9.54
C ALA A 314 -17.75 11.51 -10.62
N ILE A 315 -17.71 10.17 -10.61
CA ILE A 315 -16.97 9.36 -11.57
C ILE A 315 -17.91 8.96 -12.71
N PHE A 316 -17.76 9.59 -13.87
CA PHE A 316 -18.60 9.30 -15.04
C PHE A 316 -18.05 8.19 -15.94
N HIS A 317 -16.79 7.81 -15.75
CA HIS A 317 -16.16 6.68 -16.46
C HIS A 317 -15.12 6.02 -15.56
N TYR A 318 -15.21 4.70 -15.47
CA TYR A 318 -14.25 3.90 -14.72
C TYR A 318 -13.96 2.58 -15.44
N SER A 319 -12.67 2.24 -15.52
CA SER A 319 -12.19 0.93 -15.95
C SER A 319 -11.07 0.49 -15.03
N ALA A 320 -11.32 -0.60 -14.29
CA ALA A 320 -10.30 -1.23 -13.46
C ALA A 320 -9.16 -1.81 -14.33
N ARG A 321 -7.98 -1.98 -13.72
CA ARG A 321 -6.88 -2.75 -14.31
C ARG A 321 -6.99 -4.19 -13.78
N ALA A 322 -7.79 -5.02 -14.43
CA ALA A 322 -8.02 -6.40 -14.01
C ALA A 322 -6.93 -7.34 -14.57
N GLU A 323 -6.48 -7.13 -15.81
CA GLU A 323 -5.55 -8.03 -16.51
C GLU A 323 -4.31 -7.36 -17.12
N LYS A 324 -3.35 -8.21 -17.52
CA LYS A 324 -2.10 -7.80 -18.16
C LYS A 324 -2.37 -7.32 -19.58
N GLY A 325 -2.33 -6.00 -19.79
CA GLY A 325 -2.60 -5.35 -21.08
C GLY A 325 -3.66 -4.27 -20.97
N GLU A 326 -4.48 -4.34 -19.93
CA GLU A 326 -5.50 -3.36 -19.63
C GLU A 326 -4.93 -2.08 -19.02
N ARG A 327 -5.69 -1.00 -19.18
CA ARG A 327 -5.40 0.30 -18.60
C ARG A 327 -6.33 0.52 -17.43
N PHE A 328 -5.77 1.03 -16.35
CA PHE A 328 -6.55 1.80 -15.40
C PHE A 328 -7.05 3.07 -16.07
N GLU A 329 -8.36 3.35 -15.97
CA GLU A 329 -9.02 4.57 -16.45
C GLU A 329 -10.01 5.05 -15.38
N ALA A 330 -9.96 6.34 -15.05
CA ALA A 330 -10.93 6.98 -14.16
C ALA A 330 -11.14 8.42 -14.63
N CYS A 331 -12.39 8.80 -14.88
CA CYS A 331 -12.72 10.17 -15.26
C CYS A 331 -13.73 10.78 -14.30
N ILE A 332 -13.43 12.00 -13.88
CA ILE A 332 -14.10 12.66 -12.76
C ILE A 332 -14.66 13.99 -13.24
N ALA A 333 -15.94 14.22 -12.98
CA ALA A 333 -16.62 15.50 -13.10
C ALA A 333 -17.75 15.54 -12.07
N THR A 334 -17.65 16.43 -11.09
CA THR A 334 -18.73 16.67 -10.12
C THR A 334 -19.93 17.36 -10.79
N ASP A 335 -21.08 17.43 -10.11
CA ASP A 335 -22.24 18.17 -10.62
C ASP A 335 -21.91 19.64 -10.90
N GLU A 336 -21.21 20.30 -9.98
CA GLU A 336 -20.74 21.69 -10.17
C GLU A 336 -19.84 21.82 -11.41
N MET A 337 -18.95 20.85 -11.64
CA MET A 337 -18.10 20.83 -12.83
C MET A 337 -18.89 20.62 -14.12
N ARG A 338 -19.91 19.75 -14.09
CA ARG A 338 -20.80 19.49 -15.23
C ARG A 338 -21.67 20.70 -15.56
N GLU A 339 -22.25 21.33 -14.55
CA GLU A 339 -22.99 22.59 -14.69
C GLU A 339 -22.10 23.68 -15.28
N THR A 340 -20.88 23.84 -14.75
CA THR A 340 -19.89 24.80 -15.24
C THR A 340 -19.49 24.51 -16.70
N ALA A 341 -19.34 23.24 -17.06
CA ALA A 341 -19.06 22.82 -18.43
C ALA A 341 -20.19 23.26 -19.37
N TRP A 342 -21.44 23.05 -18.99
CA TRP A 342 -22.60 23.51 -19.77
C TRP A 342 -22.66 25.03 -19.86
N LYS A 343 -22.46 25.74 -18.75
CA LYS A 343 -22.56 27.20 -18.68
C LYS A 343 -21.51 27.91 -19.55
N TYR A 344 -20.26 27.46 -19.51
CA TYR A 344 -19.13 28.20 -20.13
C TYR A 344 -18.42 27.43 -21.25
N GLY A 345 -18.67 26.13 -21.40
CA GLY A 345 -18.02 25.29 -22.41
C GLY A 345 -18.88 25.00 -23.62
N HIS A 346 -20.20 24.81 -23.44
CA HIS A 346 -21.11 24.58 -24.56
C HIS A 346 -21.18 25.83 -25.45
N GLU A 347 -21.06 25.62 -26.77
CA GLU A 347 -21.04 26.68 -27.79
C GLU A 347 -19.99 27.76 -27.52
N ASN A 348 -18.94 27.39 -26.79
CA ASN A 348 -17.90 28.30 -26.33
C ASN A 348 -16.53 27.61 -26.45
N GLN A 349 -15.60 27.95 -25.57
CA GLN A 349 -14.22 27.49 -25.59
C GLN A 349 -13.94 26.49 -24.47
N ILE A 350 -13.28 25.39 -24.83
CA ILE A 350 -12.65 24.48 -23.87
C ILE A 350 -11.13 24.52 -24.02
N ILE A 351 -10.42 24.13 -22.96
CA ILE A 351 -8.97 23.96 -22.95
C ILE A 351 -8.68 22.55 -22.48
N LEU A 352 -7.88 21.80 -23.24
CA LEU A 352 -7.38 20.48 -22.87
C LEU A 352 -5.89 20.60 -22.58
N ASP A 353 -5.47 20.17 -21.39
CA ASP A 353 -4.08 20.20 -20.98
C ASP A 353 -3.64 18.85 -20.41
N GLY A 354 -2.56 18.29 -20.97
CA GLY A 354 -1.98 17.02 -20.59
C GLY A 354 -0.81 17.20 -19.63
N THR A 355 -0.90 16.61 -18.44
CA THR A 355 0.20 16.60 -17.47
C THR A 355 0.79 15.19 -17.32
N PHE A 356 2.11 15.08 -17.46
CA PHE A 356 2.83 13.81 -17.35
C PHE A 356 3.44 13.62 -15.96
N GLY A 357 3.47 12.37 -15.50
CA GLY A 357 4.37 11.96 -14.41
C GLY A 357 3.90 12.35 -13.02
N VAL A 358 2.59 12.35 -12.79
CA VAL A 358 2.01 12.75 -11.51
C VAL A 358 2.30 11.69 -10.41
N CYS A 359 2.83 10.51 -10.77
CA CYS A 359 3.20 9.43 -9.84
C CYS A 359 4.21 8.40 -10.34
N ASP A 360 4.77 7.64 -9.38
CA ASP A 360 5.59 6.44 -9.62
C ASP A 360 4.89 5.39 -10.51
N SER A 361 3.55 5.35 -10.47
CA SER A 361 2.71 4.41 -11.25
C SER A 361 2.40 4.85 -12.67
N ARG A 362 3.07 5.90 -13.18
CA ARG A 362 3.00 6.34 -14.59
C ARG A 362 1.57 6.60 -15.09
N VAL A 363 0.74 7.19 -14.23
CA VAL A 363 -0.58 7.70 -14.62
C VAL A 363 -0.42 9.03 -15.34
N LEU A 364 -1.19 9.19 -16.42
CA LEU A 364 -1.36 10.43 -17.15
C LEU A 364 -2.65 11.10 -16.68
N LEU A 365 -2.61 12.42 -16.55
CA LEU A 365 -3.74 13.25 -16.17
C LEU A 365 -3.96 14.29 -17.24
N PHE A 366 -5.14 14.26 -17.88
CA PHE A 366 -5.63 15.34 -18.71
C PHE A 366 -6.67 16.15 -17.95
N ILE A 367 -6.56 17.46 -18.01
CA ILE A 367 -7.47 18.39 -17.36
C ILE A 367 -8.25 19.11 -18.46
N VAL A 368 -9.57 19.06 -18.38
CA VAL A 368 -10.44 19.89 -19.22
C VAL A 368 -10.83 21.13 -18.44
N MET A 369 -10.66 22.29 -19.05
CA MET A 369 -11.00 23.58 -18.46
C MET A 369 -11.90 24.40 -19.37
N VAL A 370 -12.66 25.31 -18.79
CA VAL A 370 -13.43 26.36 -19.48
C VAL A 370 -13.01 27.72 -18.99
N VAL A 371 -13.38 28.78 -19.70
CA VAL A 371 -13.10 30.17 -19.31
C VAL A 371 -14.39 30.82 -18.84
N ASP A 372 -14.41 31.31 -17.60
CA ASP A 372 -15.57 32.01 -17.05
C ASP A 372 -15.69 33.45 -17.57
N GLU A 373 -16.77 34.13 -17.14
CA GLU A 373 -17.03 35.54 -17.43
C GLU A 373 -15.87 36.47 -17.00
N ASN A 374 -15.13 36.08 -15.97
CA ASN A 374 -13.99 36.82 -15.42
C ASN A 374 -12.65 36.46 -16.08
N LYS A 375 -12.66 35.70 -17.18
CA LYS A 375 -11.46 35.23 -17.89
C LYS A 375 -10.56 34.32 -17.05
N LYS A 376 -11.14 33.59 -16.10
CA LYS A 376 -10.46 32.59 -15.28
C LYS A 376 -10.72 31.19 -15.85
N GLY A 377 -9.66 30.39 -15.90
CA GLY A 377 -9.77 28.97 -16.21
C GLY A 377 -10.36 28.19 -15.03
N ILE A 378 -11.47 27.49 -15.26
CA ILE A 378 -12.11 26.60 -14.29
C ILE A 378 -11.99 25.17 -14.78
N GLN A 379 -11.53 24.24 -13.92
CA GLN A 379 -11.47 22.82 -14.25
C GLN A 379 -12.88 22.21 -14.25
N VAL A 380 -13.24 21.51 -15.32
CA VAL A 380 -14.56 20.90 -15.51
C VAL A 380 -14.53 19.39 -15.71
N ALA A 381 -13.35 18.81 -15.94
CA ALA A 381 -13.17 17.36 -15.89
C ALA A 381 -11.70 16.98 -15.68
N PHE A 382 -11.49 15.82 -15.09
CA PHE A 382 -10.20 15.16 -14.99
C PHE A 382 -10.26 13.79 -15.66
N LEU A 383 -9.36 13.53 -16.59
CA LEU A 383 -9.26 12.26 -17.31
C LEU A 383 -7.95 11.58 -16.88
N LEU A 384 -8.05 10.56 -16.04
CA LEU A 384 -6.91 9.81 -15.53
C LEU A 384 -6.83 8.46 -16.20
N PHE A 385 -5.65 8.11 -16.70
CA PHE A 385 -5.42 6.76 -17.19
C PHE A 385 -3.95 6.37 -17.14
N SER A 386 -3.71 5.08 -17.03
CA SER A 386 -2.37 4.51 -17.01
C SER A 386 -1.88 4.10 -18.40
N ALA A 387 -0.56 4.04 -18.57
CA ALA A 387 0.04 3.39 -19.74
C ALA A 387 -0.27 1.87 -19.77
N PRO A 388 -0.29 1.23 -20.96
CA PRO A 388 -0.42 -0.23 -21.06
C PRO A 388 0.73 -0.92 -20.35
N THR A 389 0.49 -2.14 -19.90
CA THR A 389 1.52 -2.96 -19.26
C THR A 389 2.65 -3.26 -20.26
N GLY A 390 3.88 -2.88 -19.91
CA GLY A 390 5.09 -3.16 -20.72
C GLY A 390 5.78 -1.92 -21.31
N ASN A 391 5.14 -0.75 -21.31
CA ASN A 391 5.77 0.47 -21.80
C ASN A 391 6.83 0.99 -20.83
N LYS A 392 8.05 1.25 -21.34
CA LYS A 392 9.19 1.77 -20.55
C LYS A 392 9.08 3.28 -20.25
N GLN A 393 8.26 4.03 -20.99
CA GLN A 393 7.98 5.46 -20.80
C GLN A 393 6.47 5.74 -20.79
N SER A 394 6.03 6.71 -19.97
CA SER A 394 4.60 7.05 -19.81
C SER A 394 4.06 7.90 -20.97
N SER A 395 4.89 8.78 -21.56
CA SER A 395 4.53 9.66 -22.67
C SER A 395 4.28 8.91 -23.99
N SER A 396 4.97 7.79 -24.21
CA SER A 396 4.68 6.87 -25.33
C SER A 396 3.45 5.99 -25.08
N GLY A 397 2.85 6.11 -23.89
CA GLY A 397 1.75 5.28 -23.44
C GLY A 397 0.37 5.73 -23.87
N TYR A 398 0.16 6.94 -24.38
CA TYR A 398 -1.17 7.39 -24.83
C TYR A 398 -1.22 7.61 -26.35
N ASN A 399 -2.41 7.39 -26.90
CA ASN A 399 -2.71 7.52 -28.31
C ASN A 399 -4.03 8.28 -28.51
N THR A 400 -4.34 8.63 -29.75
CA THR A 400 -5.60 9.30 -30.11
C THR A 400 -6.81 8.51 -29.62
N ALA A 401 -6.81 7.18 -29.79
CA ALA A 401 -7.94 6.32 -29.46
C ALA A 401 -8.35 6.37 -27.98
N ILE A 402 -7.41 6.35 -27.04
CA ILE A 402 -7.75 6.45 -25.61
C ILE A 402 -8.33 7.82 -25.29
N LEU A 403 -7.74 8.91 -25.81
CA LEU A 403 -8.28 10.25 -25.58
C LEU A 403 -9.67 10.42 -26.18
N THR A 404 -9.89 9.93 -27.40
CA THR A 404 -11.22 9.91 -28.04
C THR A 404 -12.23 9.19 -27.16
N LYS A 405 -11.90 7.99 -26.66
CA LYS A 405 -12.78 7.22 -25.77
C LYS A 405 -13.16 8.01 -24.51
N LEU A 406 -12.19 8.60 -23.83
CA LEU A 406 -12.44 9.32 -22.57
C LEU A 406 -13.19 10.64 -22.79
N LEU A 407 -12.85 11.39 -23.84
CA LEU A 407 -13.55 12.62 -24.22
C LEU A 407 -14.98 12.34 -24.69
N GLN A 408 -15.19 11.25 -25.44
CA GLN A 408 -16.52 10.80 -25.83
C GLN A 408 -17.36 10.45 -24.59
N SER A 409 -16.77 9.70 -23.64
CA SER A 409 -17.45 9.36 -22.38
C SER A 409 -17.85 10.61 -21.58
N TRP A 410 -17.01 11.65 -21.60
CA TRP A 410 -17.31 12.94 -20.98
C TRP A 410 -18.45 13.66 -21.70
N LYS A 411 -18.40 13.77 -23.04
CA LYS A 411 -19.47 14.36 -23.87
C LYS A 411 -20.81 13.65 -23.64
N ASP A 412 -20.82 12.33 -23.63
CA ASP A 412 -22.02 11.53 -23.43
C ASP A 412 -22.59 11.74 -22.02
N SER A 413 -21.71 11.82 -21.00
CA SER A 413 -22.11 12.13 -19.62
C SER A 413 -22.80 13.50 -19.53
N LEU A 414 -22.21 14.55 -20.14
CA LEU A 414 -22.83 15.87 -20.17
C LEU A 414 -24.16 15.88 -20.92
N THR A 415 -24.21 15.22 -22.09
CA THR A 415 -25.40 15.14 -22.96
C THR A 415 -26.56 14.43 -22.26
N ARG A 416 -26.31 13.34 -21.53
CA ARG A 416 -27.35 12.63 -20.77
C ARG A 416 -27.95 13.50 -19.66
N CYS A 417 -27.17 14.41 -19.09
CA CYS A 417 -27.60 15.27 -17.99
C CYS A 417 -28.06 16.67 -18.44
N ALA A 418 -28.15 16.95 -19.75
CA ALA A 418 -28.45 18.28 -20.29
C ALA A 418 -29.70 18.92 -19.66
N HIS A 419 -30.78 18.13 -19.51
CA HIS A 419 -32.02 18.61 -18.93
C HIS A 419 -31.88 19.10 -17.48
N GLY A 420 -31.03 18.44 -16.69
CA GLY A 420 -30.74 18.83 -15.30
C GLY A 420 -30.04 20.18 -15.17
N TYR A 421 -29.50 20.72 -16.27
CA TYR A 421 -28.80 22.01 -16.31
C TYR A 421 -29.58 23.07 -17.11
N GLY A 422 -30.88 22.88 -17.35
CA GLY A 422 -31.75 23.87 -18.00
C GLY A 422 -31.76 23.81 -19.53
N PHE A 423 -31.20 22.77 -20.14
CA PHE A 423 -31.24 22.57 -21.59
C PHE A 423 -32.38 21.63 -22.01
N ALA A 424 -32.74 21.64 -23.29
CA ALA A 424 -33.76 20.74 -23.82
C ALA A 424 -33.26 19.28 -23.76
N GLN A 425 -34.19 18.33 -23.60
CA GLN A 425 -33.85 16.91 -23.65
C GLN A 425 -33.32 16.57 -25.05
N GLY A 426 -32.15 15.92 -25.10
CA GLY A 426 -31.48 15.58 -26.35
C GLY A 426 -30.53 16.66 -26.89
N THR A 427 -30.37 17.80 -26.21
CA THR A 427 -29.30 18.76 -26.54
C THR A 427 -27.94 18.11 -26.35
N ILE A 428 -27.12 18.15 -27.41
CA ILE A 428 -25.79 17.55 -27.43
C ILE A 428 -24.76 18.58 -26.97
N PHE A 429 -23.90 18.19 -26.03
CA PHE A 429 -22.80 19.04 -25.61
C PHE A 429 -21.79 19.25 -26.76
N ASN A 430 -21.67 20.49 -27.21
CA ASN A 430 -20.85 20.88 -28.36
C ASN A 430 -20.10 22.20 -28.11
N PRO A 431 -18.79 22.20 -27.84
CA PRO A 431 -17.96 23.40 -27.81
C PRO A 431 -17.62 23.86 -29.24
N PHE A 432 -17.45 25.17 -29.44
CA PHE A 432 -17.05 25.73 -30.75
C PHE A 432 -15.55 25.72 -30.94
N THR A 433 -14.78 25.98 -29.88
CA THR A 433 -13.32 26.05 -29.96
C THR A 433 -12.66 25.21 -28.88
N ALA A 434 -11.51 24.61 -29.18
CA ALA A 434 -10.66 23.97 -28.20
C ALA A 434 -9.22 24.48 -28.30
N ILE A 435 -8.62 24.81 -27.16
CA ILE A 435 -7.19 25.09 -27.04
C ILE A 435 -6.50 23.82 -26.52
N THR A 436 -5.47 23.34 -27.21
CA THR A 436 -4.68 22.16 -26.81
C THR A 436 -3.21 22.35 -27.18
N ASP A 437 -2.31 21.44 -26.79
CA ASP A 437 -0.91 21.49 -27.22
C ASP A 437 -0.78 21.17 -28.74
N THR A 438 0.44 21.26 -29.26
CA THR A 438 0.82 20.88 -30.62
C THR A 438 0.75 19.37 -30.88
N ASP A 439 0.45 18.56 -29.87
CA ASP A 439 0.38 17.09 -29.98
C ASP A 439 -0.75 16.64 -30.92
N LEU A 440 -0.36 15.90 -31.97
CA LEU A 440 -1.29 15.41 -32.99
C LEU A 440 -2.32 14.41 -32.45
N LYS A 441 -2.03 13.71 -31.36
CA LYS A 441 -2.94 12.75 -30.73
C LYS A 441 -4.07 13.47 -30.01
N GLU A 442 -3.77 14.54 -29.28
CA GLU A 442 -4.77 15.38 -28.61
C GLU A 442 -5.70 16.02 -29.64
N ARG A 443 -5.11 16.63 -30.67
CA ARG A 443 -5.85 17.28 -31.76
C ARG A 443 -6.73 16.28 -32.52
N GLY A 444 -6.20 15.11 -32.86
CA GLY A 444 -6.95 14.06 -33.51
C GLY A 444 -8.12 13.56 -32.66
N ALA A 445 -7.96 13.51 -31.34
CA ALA A 445 -9.01 13.08 -30.44
C ALA A 445 -10.15 14.10 -30.34
N LEU A 446 -9.82 15.40 -30.26
CA LEU A 446 -10.80 16.48 -30.24
C LEU A 446 -11.64 16.52 -31.53
N ILE A 447 -11.00 16.41 -32.71
CA ILE A 447 -11.71 16.40 -34.00
C ILE A 447 -12.60 15.15 -34.13
N ALA A 448 -12.15 14.00 -33.63
CA ALA A 448 -12.94 12.77 -33.67
C ALA A 448 -14.22 12.86 -32.83
N VAL A 449 -14.19 13.57 -31.68
CA VAL A 449 -15.35 13.71 -30.79
C VAL A 449 -16.27 14.87 -31.19
N TRP A 450 -15.70 15.96 -31.71
CA TRP A 450 -16.43 17.15 -32.17
C TRP A 450 -15.96 17.54 -33.57
N VAL A 451 -16.68 17.05 -34.59
CA VAL A 451 -16.32 17.23 -36.01
C VAL A 451 -16.25 18.71 -36.43
N THR A 452 -17.05 19.57 -35.81
CA THR A 452 -17.14 21.01 -36.14
C THR A 452 -16.26 21.90 -35.27
N ILE A 453 -15.37 21.32 -34.44
CA ILE A 453 -14.58 22.10 -33.49
C ILE A 453 -13.42 22.84 -34.17
N TRP A 454 -13.24 24.11 -33.81
CA TRP A 454 -12.07 24.88 -34.21
C TRP A 454 -10.93 24.68 -33.22
N LEU A 455 -9.81 24.13 -33.69
CA LEU A 455 -8.64 23.91 -32.85
C LEU A 455 -7.71 25.13 -32.86
N LEU A 456 -7.38 25.59 -31.66
CA LEU A 456 -6.40 26.63 -31.40
C LEU A 456 -5.19 26.02 -30.71
N ILE A 457 -3.99 26.44 -31.12
CA ILE A 457 -2.76 25.99 -30.48
C ILE A 457 -2.50 26.83 -29.23
N CYS A 458 -2.19 26.17 -28.13
CA CYS A 458 -1.83 26.85 -26.89
C CYS A 458 -0.53 27.66 -27.04
N ARG A 459 -0.64 29.00 -26.94
CA ARG A 459 0.52 29.92 -27.00
C ARG A 459 1.54 29.66 -25.89
N PHE A 460 1.09 29.19 -24.73
CA PHE A 460 1.97 28.84 -23.61
C PHE A 460 2.86 27.65 -23.96
N HIS A 461 2.29 26.59 -24.52
CA HIS A 461 3.08 25.42 -24.95
C HIS A 461 3.98 25.73 -26.14
N LEU A 462 3.53 26.57 -27.09
CA LEU A 462 4.41 27.07 -28.16
C LEU A 462 5.64 27.78 -27.59
N ARG A 463 5.45 28.69 -26.63
CA ARG A 463 6.57 29.37 -25.96
C ARG A 463 7.48 28.37 -25.26
N GLN A 464 6.93 27.42 -24.50
CA GLN A 464 7.74 26.39 -23.82
C GLN A 464 8.58 25.55 -24.80
N HIS A 465 8.02 25.22 -25.97
CA HIS A 465 8.73 24.50 -27.02
C HIS A 465 9.80 25.36 -27.71
N SER A 466 9.50 26.63 -28.00
CA SER A 466 10.45 27.56 -28.63
C SER A 466 11.65 27.90 -27.74
N PHE A 467 11.44 28.15 -26.44
CA PHE A 467 12.52 28.51 -25.50
C PHE A 467 13.46 27.34 -25.18
N ARG A 468 13.05 26.09 -25.39
CA ARG A 468 13.92 24.91 -25.17
C ARG A 468 14.85 24.61 -26.33
N ASN A 469 14.51 25.04 -27.54
CA ASN A 469 15.27 24.71 -28.75
C ASN A 469 16.23 25.83 -29.19
N PHE A 470 16.01 27.07 -28.76
CA PHE A 470 16.91 28.19 -29.04
C PHE A 470 17.40 28.79 -27.73
N GLY A 471 18.65 28.48 -27.38
CA GLY A 471 19.34 29.15 -26.29
C GLY A 471 19.50 30.63 -26.63
N THR A 472 19.03 31.49 -25.71
CA THR A 472 19.04 32.97 -25.73
C THR A 472 18.09 33.67 -26.72
N PRO A 473 17.49 34.81 -26.32
CA PRO A 473 16.46 35.49 -27.10
C PRO A 473 17.12 36.33 -28.19
N THR A 474 16.92 35.95 -29.44
CA THR A 474 16.99 36.90 -30.54
C THR A 474 15.57 37.34 -30.89
N ASP A 475 15.35 38.64 -30.72
CA ASP A 475 14.21 39.37 -31.27
C ASP A 475 14.04 39.01 -32.75
N VAL A 476 12.99 38.25 -33.05
CA VAL A 476 12.42 38.21 -34.40
C VAL A 476 10.93 38.50 -34.26
N MET A 477 10.58 39.63 -34.85
CA MET A 477 9.29 40.30 -34.84
C MET A 477 8.08 39.38 -35.05
N PHE A 478 7.12 39.48 -34.13
CA PHE A 478 5.71 39.55 -34.50
C PHE A 478 5.18 40.86 -33.92
N SER A 479 5.16 41.91 -34.74
CA SER A 479 4.59 43.20 -34.37
C SER A 479 3.07 43.14 -34.37
N GLU A 480 2.49 43.74 -33.34
CA GLU A 480 1.21 44.44 -33.32
C GLU A 480 -0.06 43.71 -33.78
N CYS A 481 -0.76 43.09 -32.82
CA CYS A 481 -2.12 43.53 -32.52
C CYS A 481 -2.57 43.07 -31.12
N LEU A 482 -3.15 44.00 -30.36
CA LEU A 482 -3.84 43.89 -29.07
C LEU A 482 -2.97 43.95 -27.80
N SER A 483 -3.23 45.04 -27.06
CA SER A 483 -2.53 45.61 -25.91
C SER A 483 -2.16 44.65 -24.77
N GLU A 484 -0.92 44.80 -24.28
CA GLU A 484 -0.23 44.07 -23.22
C GLU A 484 -0.75 44.28 -21.78
N ARG A 485 -2.05 44.39 -21.53
CA ARG A 485 -2.57 44.53 -20.15
C ARG A 485 -3.60 43.51 -19.68
N SER A 486 -3.96 42.52 -20.51
CA SER A 486 -5.12 41.66 -20.20
C SER A 486 -4.84 40.17 -19.93
N PHE A 487 -3.58 39.71 -19.89
CA PHE A 487 -3.27 38.27 -19.77
C PHE A 487 -2.17 37.92 -18.73
N GLY A 488 -2.16 38.63 -17.60
CA GLY A 488 -1.27 38.37 -16.46
C GLY A 488 -1.76 37.30 -15.46
N VAL A 489 -2.81 36.53 -15.76
CA VAL A 489 -3.46 35.63 -14.79
C VAL A 489 -3.60 34.20 -15.32
N LEU A 490 -2.49 33.51 -15.52
CA LEU A 490 -2.36 32.06 -15.72
C LEU A 490 -0.92 31.76 -15.27
N VAL A 491 -0.59 31.23 -14.11
CA VAL A 491 -1.14 30.12 -13.34
C VAL A 491 -0.68 30.28 -11.89
N LYS A 492 -1.59 30.48 -10.93
CA LYS A 492 -1.34 30.22 -9.50
C LYS A 492 -2.21 29.04 -9.08
N TYR A 493 -1.62 27.84 -9.07
CA TYR A 493 -2.25 26.58 -8.64
C TYR A 493 -2.60 26.52 -7.13
N SER A 494 -2.73 27.64 -6.41
CA SER A 494 -2.73 27.63 -4.93
C SER A 494 -3.99 28.12 -4.21
N GLN A 495 -5.09 28.47 -4.89
CA GLN A 495 -6.27 28.99 -4.18
C GLN A 495 -7.60 28.52 -4.77
N TYR A 496 -8.12 27.38 -4.31
CA TYR A 496 -9.57 27.11 -4.30
C TYR A 496 -9.98 26.30 -3.05
N ARG A 497 -11.18 26.61 -2.55
CA ARG A 497 -11.68 26.53 -1.15
C ARG A 497 -12.13 25.13 -0.66
N HIS A 498 -12.49 25.10 0.62
CA HIS A 498 -12.36 24.07 1.66
C HIS A 498 -13.12 22.73 1.54
N SER A 499 -14.02 22.51 0.59
CA SER A 499 -14.89 21.30 0.62
C SER A 499 -14.39 20.13 -0.21
N TYR A 500 -13.52 20.36 -1.21
CA TYR A 500 -13.12 19.34 -2.20
C TYR A 500 -11.76 18.69 -1.91
N ARG A 501 -11.07 19.09 -0.84
CA ARG A 501 -9.66 18.74 -0.59
C ARG A 501 -9.43 17.31 -0.11
N VAL A 502 -10.38 16.69 0.58
CA VAL A 502 -10.15 15.38 1.22
C VAL A 502 -10.42 14.23 0.26
N LEU A 503 -11.52 14.28 -0.51
CA LEU A 503 -11.89 13.24 -1.47
C LEU A 503 -11.04 13.28 -2.74
N PHE A 504 -10.86 14.47 -3.33
CA PHE A 504 -10.06 14.65 -4.55
C PHE A 504 -8.60 14.32 -4.32
N LYS A 505 -8.00 14.75 -3.18
CA LYS A 505 -6.64 14.31 -2.84
C LYS A 505 -6.58 12.83 -2.51
N SER A 506 -7.61 12.22 -1.92
CA SER A 506 -7.57 10.78 -1.60
C SER A 506 -7.62 9.92 -2.86
N LEU A 507 -8.51 10.24 -3.80
CA LEU A 507 -8.58 9.56 -5.11
C LEU A 507 -7.34 9.85 -5.94
N LEU A 508 -6.90 11.11 -6.03
CA LEU A 508 -5.67 11.47 -6.72
C LEU A 508 -4.46 10.79 -6.06
N LEU A 509 -4.28 10.84 -4.73
CA LEU A 509 -3.15 10.16 -4.04
C LEU A 509 -3.17 8.63 -4.17
N GLN A 510 -4.34 8.02 -4.41
CA GLN A 510 -4.45 6.59 -4.68
C GLN A 510 -4.18 6.24 -6.14
N VAL A 511 -4.75 7.00 -7.09
CA VAL A 511 -4.46 6.84 -8.51
C VAL A 511 -2.99 7.17 -8.81
N LEU A 512 -2.42 8.10 -8.05
CA LEU A 512 -1.04 8.53 -8.11
C LEU A 512 -0.08 7.70 -7.24
N ARG A 513 -0.45 6.47 -6.88
CA ARG A 513 0.46 5.50 -6.26
C ARG A 513 0.34 4.17 -6.93
#